data_AF-A0A949FRQ1-F1
#
_entry.id   AF-A0A949FRQ1-F1
#
_cell.length_a   1.000
_cell.length_b   1.000
_cell.length_c   1.000
_cell.angle_alpha   90.00
_cell.angle_beta   90.00
_cell.angle_gamma   90.00
#
_symmetry.space_group_name_H-M   'P 1'
#
loop_
_entity.id
_entity.type
_entity.pdbx_description
1 polymer ?
#
loop_
_entity_poly.entity_id
_entity_poly.type
_entity_poly.pdbx_seq_one_letter_code
_entity_poly.pdbx_strand_id
1 'polypeptide(L)'
;MSFRSLILTLLVLLPVTSRWANAQTHTIHLDYERPHWLILRGEHIPGKEIRINYMEAYCRAGSSDADWVQHTVIKHAAELVSLSQDKKTLKLRDSVADGVIVDHEIRSSDEEILFIITARNPTPKTSEIHWAQPCIRLGDFTGYSPQGKDIDDYLPKCFI
;
A
#
# COMPACT_ATOMS: atom_id res chain seq x y z
N MET A 1 -71.87 -24.15 -38.59
CA MET A 1 -70.57 -24.82 -38.38
C MET A 1 -69.54 -23.75 -38.10
N SER A 2 -69.11 -23.59 -36.84
CA SER A 2 -68.18 -22.55 -36.39
C SER A 2 -66.84 -23.19 -36.03
N PHE A 3 -65.79 -22.85 -36.76
CA PHE A 3 -64.41 -23.23 -36.45
C PHE A 3 -63.83 -22.16 -35.53
N ARG A 4 -63.52 -22.51 -34.27
CA ARG A 4 -62.73 -21.67 -33.36
C ARG A 4 -61.29 -22.16 -33.37
N SER A 5 -60.40 -21.36 -33.96
CA SER A 5 -58.94 -21.59 -33.91
C SER A 5 -58.42 -21.35 -32.49
N LEU A 6 -57.77 -22.36 -31.92
CA LEU A 6 -57.05 -22.27 -30.65
C LEU A 6 -55.59 -21.96 -30.96
N ILE A 7 -55.15 -20.72 -30.72
CA ILE A 7 -53.73 -20.34 -30.81
C ILE A 7 -53.07 -20.73 -29.49
N LEU A 8 -52.19 -21.73 -29.54
CA LEU A 8 -51.35 -22.15 -28.41
C LEU A 8 -50.06 -21.33 -28.43
N THR A 9 -49.97 -20.30 -27.60
CA THR A 9 -48.75 -19.49 -27.47
C THR A 9 -47.74 -20.24 -26.60
N LEU A 10 -46.70 -20.81 -27.23
CA LEU A 10 -45.59 -21.48 -26.54
C LEU A 10 -44.66 -20.41 -25.95
N LEU A 11 -44.71 -20.21 -24.63
CA LEU A 11 -43.82 -19.29 -23.91
C LEU A 11 -42.44 -19.96 -23.75
N VAL A 12 -41.47 -19.56 -24.56
CA VAL A 12 -40.08 -20.02 -24.45
C VAL A 12 -39.41 -19.26 -23.29
N LEU A 13 -39.27 -19.93 -22.14
CA LEU A 13 -38.45 -19.47 -21.02
C LEU A 13 -36.97 -19.62 -21.38
N LEU A 14 -36.37 -18.54 -21.91
CA LEU A 14 -34.92 -18.44 -22.05
C LEU A 14 -34.30 -18.35 -20.64
N PRO A 15 -33.38 -19.25 -20.25
CA PRO A 15 -32.65 -19.11 -19.01
C PRO A 15 -31.76 -17.87 -19.13
N VAL A 16 -32.15 -16.80 -18.44
CA VAL A 16 -31.28 -15.67 -18.17
C VAL A 16 -30.16 -16.21 -17.29
N THR A 17 -29.07 -16.64 -17.92
CA THR A 17 -27.82 -16.89 -17.20
C THR A 17 -27.33 -15.52 -16.76
N SER A 18 -27.67 -15.14 -15.53
CA SER A 18 -27.03 -14.05 -14.84
C SER A 18 -25.55 -14.39 -14.77
N ARG A 19 -24.78 -13.83 -15.70
CA ARG A 19 -23.33 -13.70 -15.55
C ARG A 19 -23.14 -12.78 -14.34
N TRP A 20 -23.08 -13.37 -13.16
CA TRP A 20 -22.44 -12.74 -12.03
C TRP A 20 -21.03 -12.42 -12.52
N ALA A 21 -20.79 -11.15 -12.85
CA ALA A 21 -19.44 -10.68 -13.01
C ALA A 21 -18.78 -10.97 -11.67
N ASN A 22 -17.82 -11.91 -11.66
CA ASN A 22 -16.91 -12.02 -10.52
C ASN A 22 -16.30 -10.62 -10.39
N ALA A 23 -16.69 -9.90 -9.34
CA ALA A 23 -15.95 -8.71 -8.95
C ALA A 23 -14.50 -9.19 -8.80
N GLN A 24 -13.63 -8.70 -9.66
CA GLN A 24 -12.23 -9.09 -9.64
C GLN A 24 -11.69 -8.59 -8.30
N THR A 25 -11.46 -9.49 -7.37
CA THR A 25 -10.96 -9.12 -6.04
C THR A 25 -9.55 -8.57 -6.22
N HIS A 26 -9.41 -7.25 -6.03
CA HIS A 26 -8.14 -6.54 -6.05
C HIS A 26 -7.42 -6.71 -4.71
N THR A 27 -7.30 -7.97 -4.28
CA THR A 27 -6.71 -8.30 -2.99
C THR A 27 -5.22 -7.94 -3.00
N ILE A 28 -4.85 -7.00 -2.15
CA ILE A 28 -3.47 -6.70 -1.83
C ILE A 28 -3.05 -7.53 -0.61
N HIS A 29 -1.86 -8.13 -0.64
CA HIS A 29 -1.26 -8.81 0.50
C HIS A 29 -0.03 -8.03 0.97
N LEU A 30 0.13 -7.95 2.28
CA LEU A 30 1.25 -7.31 2.95
C LEU A 30 2.37 -8.31 3.21
N ASP A 31 3.60 -7.89 3.02
CA ASP A 31 4.79 -8.62 3.44
C ASP A 31 5.83 -7.65 4.02
N TYR A 32 6.77 -8.20 4.78
CA TYR A 32 7.86 -7.41 5.36
C TYR A 32 9.19 -8.12 5.24
N GLU A 33 10.12 -7.48 4.56
CA GLU A 33 11.49 -7.94 4.45
C GLU A 33 12.39 -7.03 5.29
N ARG A 34 13.00 -7.60 6.32
CA ARG A 34 13.92 -6.86 7.20
C ARG A 34 15.10 -6.32 6.37
N PRO A 35 15.57 -5.09 6.65
CA PRO A 35 15.26 -4.33 7.87
C PRO A 35 14.15 -3.28 7.72
N HIS A 36 13.61 -3.02 6.53
CA HIS A 36 12.75 -1.84 6.32
C HIS A 36 11.84 -1.94 5.08
N TRP A 37 11.71 -3.10 4.44
CA TRP A 37 10.90 -3.20 3.23
C TRP A 37 9.48 -3.63 3.55
N LEU A 38 8.54 -2.68 3.46
CA LEU A 38 7.13 -3.00 3.32
C LEU A 38 6.86 -3.36 1.86
N ILE A 39 6.27 -4.52 1.63
CA ILE A 39 5.97 -5.03 0.29
C ILE A 39 4.46 -5.20 0.16
N LEU A 40 3.89 -4.58 -0.86
CA LEU A 40 2.48 -4.71 -1.23
C LEU A 40 2.40 -5.60 -2.46
N ARG A 41 1.69 -6.72 -2.40
CA ARG A 41 1.57 -7.69 -3.50
C ARG A 41 0.15 -7.75 -4.01
N GLY A 42 -0.05 -7.72 -5.32
CA GLY A 42 -1.37 -7.86 -5.93
C GLY A 42 -1.29 -8.09 -7.43
N GLU A 43 -2.06 -9.04 -7.96
CA GLU A 43 -2.03 -9.41 -9.39
C GLU A 43 -2.45 -8.27 -10.33
N HIS A 44 -3.19 -7.29 -9.82
CA HIS A 44 -3.65 -6.12 -10.57
C HIS A 44 -2.63 -4.97 -10.58
N ILE A 45 -1.58 -5.04 -9.75
CA ILE A 45 -0.51 -4.04 -9.72
C ILE A 45 0.45 -4.35 -10.88
N PRO A 46 0.83 -3.38 -11.73
CA PRO A 46 1.94 -3.57 -12.68
C PRO A 46 3.19 -4.08 -11.94
N GLY A 47 3.94 -5.03 -12.51
CA GLY A 47 5.05 -5.68 -11.79
C GLY A 47 4.63 -6.54 -10.58
N LYS A 48 3.34 -6.64 -10.26
CA LYS A 48 2.72 -7.44 -9.19
C LYS A 48 3.11 -7.08 -7.76
N GLU A 49 4.02 -6.12 -7.57
CA GLU A 49 4.45 -5.66 -6.26
C GLU A 49 4.80 -4.17 -6.24
N ILE A 50 4.61 -3.55 -5.07
CA ILE A 50 5.15 -2.23 -4.72
C ILE A 50 6.07 -2.42 -3.53
N ARG A 51 7.35 -2.02 -3.67
CA ARG A 51 8.32 -2.04 -2.58
C ARG A 51 8.48 -0.64 -2.01
N ILE A 52 8.40 -0.54 -0.68
CA ILE A 52 8.49 0.72 0.05
C ILE A 52 9.61 0.58 1.07
N ASN A 53 10.62 1.47 0.99
CA ASN A 53 11.58 1.66 2.07
C ASN A 53 10.82 2.37 3.20
N TYR A 54 10.20 1.57 4.06
CA TYR A 54 9.18 2.02 4.97
C TYR A 54 9.81 2.55 6.26
N MET A 55 9.42 3.78 6.60
CA MET A 55 10.13 4.66 7.53
C MET A 55 11.63 4.72 7.24
N GLU A 56 11.98 5.16 6.04
CA GLU A 56 13.38 5.41 5.66
C GLU A 56 14.07 6.38 6.62
N ALA A 57 13.34 7.40 7.11
CA ALA A 57 13.89 8.38 8.02
C ALA A 57 12.86 8.98 8.98
N TYR A 58 13.37 9.30 10.18
CA TYR A 58 12.83 10.28 11.11
C TYR A 58 13.80 11.45 11.15
N CYS A 59 13.30 12.68 11.07
CA CYS A 59 14.15 13.84 10.83
C CYS A 59 13.88 14.98 11.81
N ARG A 60 14.96 15.67 12.19
CA ARG A 60 14.91 16.97 12.88
C ARG A 60 14.43 18.08 11.94
N ALA A 61 14.09 19.24 12.51
CA ALA A 61 13.90 20.47 11.76
C ALA A 61 15.18 20.88 11.00
N GLY A 62 15.02 21.77 10.01
CA GLY A 62 16.15 22.36 9.28
C GLY A 62 16.77 21.45 8.21
N SER A 63 16.07 20.40 7.78
CA SER A 63 16.57 19.47 6.75
C SER A 63 16.72 20.07 5.36
N SER A 64 16.21 21.27 5.13
CA SER A 64 16.43 22.04 3.89
C SER A 64 17.78 22.77 3.89
N ASP A 65 18.35 23.03 5.06
CA ASP A 65 19.51 23.92 5.25
C ASP A 65 20.74 23.21 5.87
N ALA A 66 20.60 21.92 6.20
CA ALA A 66 21.65 21.10 6.80
C ALA A 66 21.82 19.77 6.05
N ASP A 67 23.02 19.19 6.10
CA ASP A 67 23.27 17.87 5.52
C ASP A 67 22.32 16.84 6.11
N TRP A 68 21.55 16.21 5.21
CA TRP A 68 20.45 15.35 5.59
C TRP A 68 20.90 14.17 6.44
N VAL A 69 21.92 13.44 5.97
CA VAL A 69 22.41 12.21 6.59
C VAL A 69 23.17 12.49 7.88
N GLN A 70 23.98 13.56 7.91
CA GLN A 70 24.87 13.84 9.02
C GLN A 70 24.16 14.54 10.19
N HIS A 71 23.18 15.42 9.90
CA HIS A 71 22.63 16.32 10.92
C HIS A 71 21.14 16.09 11.20
N THR A 72 20.34 15.76 10.19
CA THR A 72 18.89 15.79 10.34
C THR A 72 18.27 14.43 10.60
N VAL A 73 18.81 13.35 10.02
CA VAL A 73 18.30 11.99 10.27
C VAL A 73 18.58 11.57 11.71
N ILE A 74 17.52 11.12 12.38
CA ILE A 74 17.57 10.48 13.69
C ILE A 74 17.54 8.96 13.43
N LYS A 75 18.53 8.25 13.97
CA LYS A 75 18.59 6.80 13.85
C LYS A 75 17.34 6.18 14.47
N HIS A 76 16.86 5.10 13.87
CA HIS A 76 15.77 4.31 14.41
C HIS A 76 16.03 2.83 14.11
N ALA A 77 15.31 1.95 14.79
CA ALA A 77 15.31 0.52 14.53
C ALA A 77 13.87 0.03 14.38
N ALA A 78 13.60 -0.62 13.25
CA ALA A 78 12.29 -1.19 12.93
C ALA A 78 12.20 -2.66 13.35
N GLU A 79 11.09 -3.02 13.96
CA GLU A 79 10.75 -4.38 14.37
C GLU A 79 9.41 -4.81 13.77
N LEU A 80 9.39 -5.98 13.14
CA LEU A 80 8.14 -6.65 12.78
C LEU A 80 7.50 -7.27 14.02
N VAL A 81 6.41 -6.66 14.51
CA VAL A 81 5.66 -7.14 15.67
C VAL A 81 4.79 -8.33 15.27
N SER A 82 4.05 -8.23 14.16
CA SER A 82 3.22 -9.32 13.66
C SER A 82 2.82 -9.13 12.19
N LEU A 83 2.61 -10.23 11.49
CA LEU A 83 1.89 -10.28 10.22
C LEU A 83 0.75 -11.30 10.38
N SER A 84 -0.49 -10.90 10.07
CA SER A 84 -1.64 -11.80 10.13
C SER A 84 -1.54 -12.91 9.09
N GLN A 85 -2.18 -14.05 9.35
CA GLN A 85 -2.10 -15.23 8.48
C GLN A 85 -2.65 -14.98 7.06
N ASP A 86 -3.68 -14.15 6.94
CA ASP A 86 -4.26 -13.70 5.66
C ASP A 86 -3.41 -12.63 4.95
N LYS A 87 -2.31 -12.20 5.59
CA LYS A 87 -1.43 -11.12 5.13
C LYS A 87 -2.16 -9.79 4.90
N LYS A 88 -3.26 -9.54 5.60
CA LYS A 88 -4.03 -8.28 5.49
C LYS A 88 -3.73 -7.27 6.59
N THR A 89 -3.12 -7.68 7.70
CA THR A 89 -2.73 -6.80 8.80
C THR A 89 -1.27 -7.02 9.18
N LEU A 90 -0.49 -5.95 9.17
CA LEU A 90 0.93 -5.95 9.49
C LEU A 90 1.18 -4.91 10.58
N LYS A 91 1.86 -5.30 11.65
CA LYS A 91 2.22 -4.41 12.76
C LYS A 91 3.73 -4.27 12.87
N LEU A 92 4.20 -3.02 12.88
CA LEU A 92 5.61 -2.67 13.09
C LEU A 92 5.76 -1.80 14.34
N ARG A 93 6.96 -1.82 14.90
CA ARG A 93 7.38 -0.88 15.93
C ARG A 93 8.74 -0.30 15.57
N ASP A 94 8.80 1.02 15.52
CA ASP A 94 10.06 1.75 15.40
C ASP A 94 10.47 2.31 16.76
N SER A 95 11.71 2.04 17.14
CA SER A 95 12.38 2.67 18.28
C SER A 95 13.32 3.74 17.76
N VAL A 96 12.95 5.01 17.96
CA VAL A 96 13.75 6.16 17.50
C VAL A 96 14.79 6.51 18.55
N ALA A 97 16.02 6.84 18.14
CA ALA A 97 17.15 7.10 19.03
C ALA A 97 16.96 8.32 19.95
N ASP A 98 15.98 9.17 19.67
CA ASP A 98 15.59 10.28 20.55
C ASP A 98 14.65 9.84 21.68
N GLY A 99 14.25 8.57 21.72
CA GLY A 99 13.43 7.95 22.74
C GLY A 99 11.96 7.74 22.36
N VAL A 100 11.50 8.26 21.22
CA VAL A 100 10.13 8.04 20.74
C VAL A 100 9.95 6.58 20.29
N ILE A 101 8.78 6.02 20.64
CA ILE A 101 8.32 4.72 20.15
C ILE A 101 7.17 4.98 19.19
N VAL A 102 7.25 4.45 17.97
CA VAL A 102 6.19 4.57 16.97
C VAL A 102 5.65 3.19 16.64
N ASP A 103 4.36 2.97 16.90
CA ASP A 103 3.65 1.77 16.49
C ASP A 103 2.91 2.03 15.17
N HIS A 104 3.03 1.09 14.24
CA HIS A 104 2.37 1.13 12.95
C HIS A 104 1.46 -0.09 12.83
N GLU A 105 0.21 0.13 12.48
CA GLU A 105 -0.70 -0.92 12.05
C GLU A 105 -1.14 -0.62 10.62
N ILE A 106 -0.77 -1.52 9.71
CA ILE A 106 -1.02 -1.40 8.29
C ILE A 106 -2.06 -2.44 7.94
N ARG A 107 -3.19 -2.00 7.37
CA ARG A 107 -4.29 -2.87 6.98
C ARG A 107 -4.53 -2.74 5.49
N SER A 108 -4.64 -3.85 4.80
CA SER A 108 -5.05 -3.89 3.40
C SER A 108 -6.52 -4.31 3.29
N SER A 109 -7.26 -3.61 2.44
CA SER A 109 -8.54 -4.07 1.90
C SER A 109 -8.37 -4.41 0.41
N ASP A 110 -9.47 -4.50 -0.34
CA ASP A 110 -9.43 -4.67 -1.79
C ASP A 110 -9.28 -3.33 -2.55
N GLU A 111 -9.51 -2.19 -1.89
CA GLU A 111 -9.46 -0.87 -2.55
C GLU A 111 -8.44 0.08 -1.92
N GLU A 112 -8.05 -0.16 -0.67
CA GLU A 112 -7.19 0.75 0.09
C GLU A 112 -6.16 0.02 0.95
N ILE A 113 -5.17 0.79 1.36
CA ILE A 113 -4.23 0.42 2.41
C ILE A 113 -4.29 1.51 3.47
N LEU A 114 -4.75 1.14 4.65
CA LEU A 114 -4.87 2.02 5.79
C LEU A 114 -3.61 1.94 6.64
N PHE A 115 -3.02 3.09 6.93
CA PHE A 115 -1.88 3.22 7.84
C PHE A 115 -2.35 3.90 9.13
N ILE A 116 -2.32 3.17 10.24
CA ILE A 116 -2.63 3.68 11.57
C ILE A 116 -1.31 3.82 12.32
N ILE A 117 -0.94 5.05 12.68
CA ILE A 117 0.35 5.35 13.30
C ILE A 117 0.11 5.97 14.67
N THR A 118 0.78 5.42 15.70
CA THR A 118 0.75 5.95 17.06
C THR A 118 2.17 6.23 17.52
N ALA A 119 2.52 7.50 17.67
CA ALA A 119 3.79 7.91 18.27
C ALA A 119 3.61 8.22 19.76
N ARG A 120 4.51 7.70 20.61
CA ARG A 120 4.54 7.98 22.05
C ARG A 120 5.95 8.38 22.46
N ASN A 121 6.06 9.45 23.23
CA ASN A 121 7.30 9.84 23.89
C ASN A 121 7.22 9.45 25.38
N PRO A 122 7.82 8.30 25.78
CA PRO A 122 7.86 7.88 27.17
C PRO A 122 8.93 8.61 28.00
N THR A 123 9.72 9.48 27.38
CA THR A 123 10.84 10.16 28.04
C THR A 123 10.43 11.53 28.55
N PRO A 124 11.16 12.12 29.52
CA PRO A 124 10.94 13.49 29.95
C PRO A 124 11.53 14.53 28.97
N LYS A 125 12.27 14.11 27.94
CA LYS A 125 12.86 15.02 26.94
C LYS A 125 11.85 15.25 25.82
N THR A 126 11.63 16.51 25.42
CA THR A 126 10.90 16.81 24.18
C THR A 126 11.60 16.17 22.98
N SER A 127 10.85 15.43 22.17
CA SER A 127 11.33 14.84 20.91
C SER A 127 11.70 15.94 19.91
N GLU A 128 12.76 15.71 19.14
CA GLU A 128 13.20 16.60 18.07
C GLU A 128 12.67 16.18 16.69
N ILE A 129 11.94 15.06 16.60
CA ILE A 129 11.32 14.59 15.36
C ILE A 129 10.32 15.63 14.88
N HIS A 130 10.54 16.15 13.68
CA HIS A 130 9.63 17.07 13.00
C HIS A 130 8.87 16.40 11.87
N TRP A 131 9.49 15.45 11.18
CA TRP A 131 8.87 14.73 10.07
C TRP A 131 9.48 13.33 9.93
N ALA A 132 8.75 12.45 9.23
CA ALA A 132 9.18 11.10 8.88
C ALA A 132 8.80 10.79 7.44
N GLN A 133 9.56 9.91 6.78
CA GLN A 133 9.36 9.60 5.36
C GLN A 133 9.43 8.10 5.09
N PRO A 134 8.38 7.50 4.49
CA PRO A 134 8.53 6.31 3.67
C PRO A 134 8.97 6.68 2.25
N CYS A 135 9.75 5.82 1.59
CA CYS A 135 10.13 6.02 0.19
C CYS A 135 9.70 4.84 -0.69
N ILE A 136 8.69 5.09 -1.54
CA ILE A 136 8.22 4.11 -2.53
C ILE A 136 9.27 4.00 -3.64
N ARG A 137 9.74 2.79 -3.94
CA ARG A 137 10.74 2.57 -4.99
C ARG A 137 10.07 2.45 -6.35
N LEU A 138 10.14 3.54 -7.12
CA LEU A 138 9.71 3.57 -8.52
C LEU A 138 10.38 2.42 -9.30
N GLY A 139 9.60 1.79 -10.18
CA GLY A 139 10.02 0.60 -10.92
C GLY A 139 8.85 0.01 -11.67
N ASP A 140 8.79 -1.32 -11.77
CA ASP A 140 7.80 -2.05 -12.57
C ASP A 140 6.33 -1.69 -12.22
N PHE A 141 6.06 -1.27 -10.99
CA PHE A 141 4.73 -0.83 -10.56
C PHE A 141 4.20 0.43 -11.26
N THR A 142 5.09 1.21 -11.86
CA THR A 142 4.71 2.36 -12.71
C THR A 142 4.14 1.92 -14.06
N GLY A 143 4.30 0.64 -14.42
CA GLY A 143 3.90 0.07 -15.70
C GLY A 143 4.82 0.45 -16.86
N TYR A 144 6.06 0.87 -16.59
CA TYR A 144 7.09 1.14 -17.59
C TYR A 144 8.15 0.03 -17.58
N SER A 145 8.62 -0.34 -18.78
CA SER A 145 9.78 -1.24 -18.91
C SER A 145 11.05 -0.46 -18.53
N PRO A 146 11.95 -1.06 -17.71
CA PRO A 146 13.19 -0.41 -17.28
C PRO A 146 14.25 -0.30 -18.39
N GLN A 147 14.00 -0.81 -19.61
CA GLN A 147 14.96 -0.77 -20.70
C GLN A 147 14.80 0.50 -21.55
N GLY A 148 15.84 1.32 -21.58
CA GLY A 148 16.02 2.39 -22.58
C GLY A 148 15.22 3.67 -22.36
N LYS A 149 14.75 3.92 -21.13
CA LYS A 149 13.88 5.06 -20.78
C LYS A 149 14.42 5.85 -19.59
N ASP A 150 14.14 7.16 -19.58
CA ASP A 150 14.48 8.07 -18.49
C ASP A 150 13.61 7.77 -17.26
N ILE A 151 14.12 8.01 -16.05
CA ILE A 151 13.33 7.84 -14.82
C ILE A 151 12.10 8.75 -14.82
N ASP A 152 12.11 9.86 -15.55
CA ASP A 152 11.01 10.82 -15.64
C ASP A 152 9.88 10.40 -16.60
N ASP A 153 10.02 9.27 -17.30
CA ASP A 153 9.02 8.79 -18.27
C ASP A 153 7.63 8.52 -17.63
N TYR A 154 7.57 8.32 -16.32
CA TYR A 154 6.32 8.14 -15.56
C TYR A 154 5.61 9.46 -15.23
N LEU A 155 6.29 10.61 -15.26
CA LEU A 155 5.74 11.91 -14.84
C LEU A 155 4.43 12.28 -15.55
N PRO A 156 4.25 12.03 -16.88
CA PRO A 156 2.98 12.31 -17.54
C PRO A 156 1.77 11.53 -17.00
N LYS A 157 1.98 10.44 -16.26
CA LYS A 157 0.89 9.67 -15.60
C LYS A 157 0.61 10.14 -14.17
N CYS A 158 1.47 10.97 -13.58
CA CYS A 158 1.28 11.48 -12.22
C CYS A 158 0.31 12.66 -12.15
N PHE A 159 0.06 13.32 -13.29
CA PHE A 159 -0.85 14.45 -13.41
C PHE A 159 -2.02 14.01 -14.30
N ILE A 160 -3.04 13.41 -13.68
CA ILE A 160 -4.32 13.05 -14.33
C ILE A 160 -5.38 14.08 -13.93
#